data_AF-M1MAD5-F1
#
_entry.id   AF-M1MAD5-F1
#
_cell.length_a   1.000
_cell.length_b   1.000
_cell.length_c   1.000
_cell.angle_alpha   90.00
_cell.angle_beta   90.00
_cell.angle_gamma   90.00
#
_symmetry.space_group_name_H-M   'P 1'
#
loop_
_entity.id
_entity.type
_entity.pdbx_description
1 polymer ?
#
loop_
_entity_poly.entity_id
_entity_poly.type
_entity_poly.pdbx_seq_one_letter_code
_entity_poly.pdbx_strand_id
1 'polypeptide(L)'
;MKPSKKLALFFSLMPGAGHMYLGLIRQGIQLMLLFFAIMFMSRSFDMDFLEIFLPIIWFYSIFDVRSKSKKEDPLVDADLPLFADVASMKYFSNENLVEKYIAYILILMGVFSMINNFLIPILSKYIDYYYIRYGKSLVISILLISTGIYMIKNKKLKLKSGDKVCNPEE
;
A
#
# COMPACT_ATOMS: atom_id res chain seq x y z
N MET A 1 -18.28 12.06 25.04
CA MET A 1 -17.08 12.17 25.91
C MET A 1 -15.92 12.65 25.05
N LYS A 2 -15.16 13.66 25.50
CA LYS A 2 -13.94 14.07 24.79
C LYS A 2 -12.86 13.00 25.01
N PRO A 3 -12.19 12.50 23.95
CA PRO A 3 -11.13 11.51 24.09
C PRO A 3 -9.95 12.07 24.90
N SER A 4 -9.36 11.27 25.78
CA SER A 4 -8.22 11.71 26.59
C SER A 4 -6.97 11.81 25.73
N LYS A 5 -6.30 12.98 25.77
CA LYS A 5 -5.05 13.24 25.01
C LYS A 5 -3.97 12.19 25.28
N LYS A 6 -3.85 11.75 26.53
CA LYS A 6 -2.87 10.75 26.94
C LYS A 6 -3.19 9.36 26.38
N LEU A 7 -4.48 8.99 26.36
CA LEU A 7 -4.92 7.71 25.80
C LEU A 7 -4.80 7.71 24.27
N ALA A 8 -5.11 8.84 23.61
CA ALA A 8 -4.89 8.98 22.16
C ALA A 8 -3.42 8.75 21.79
N LEU A 9 -2.49 9.33 22.55
CA LEU A 9 -1.05 9.11 22.37
C LEU A 9 -0.63 7.68 22.69
N PHE A 10 -1.16 7.07 23.74
CA PHE A 10 -0.90 5.67 24.06
C PHE A 10 -1.34 4.74 22.92
N PHE A 11 -2.55 4.94 22.39
CA PHE A 11 -3.02 4.18 21.23
C PHE A 11 -2.21 4.47 19.95
N SER A 12 -1.64 5.68 19.80
CA SER A 12 -0.78 6.00 18.64
C SER A 12 0.54 5.23 18.60
N LEU A 13 0.91 4.51 19.67
CA LEU A 13 2.03 3.56 19.63
C LEU A 13 1.81 2.47 18.58
N MET A 14 0.56 2.09 18.32
CA MET A 14 0.21 1.31 17.14
C MET A 14 -0.20 2.26 16.01
N PRO A 15 0.43 2.18 14.82
CA PRO A 15 0.14 3.08 13.71
C PRO A 15 -1.35 3.01 13.35
N GLY A 16 -2.03 4.17 13.38
CA GLY A 16 -3.46 4.30 13.06
C GLY A 16 -4.44 4.11 14.23
N ALA A 17 -4.05 3.43 15.32
CA ALA A 17 -4.98 3.20 16.44
C ALA A 17 -5.29 4.47 17.25
N GLY A 18 -4.33 5.40 17.36
CA GLY A 18 -4.57 6.72 17.97
C GLY A 18 -5.60 7.56 17.20
N HIS A 19 -5.63 7.45 15.86
CA HIS A 19 -6.65 8.09 15.03
C HIS A 19 -8.04 7.51 15.29
N MET A 20 -8.16 6.18 15.35
CA MET A 20 -9.43 5.52 15.68
C MET A 20 -9.95 5.95 17.06
N TYR A 21 -9.07 6.09 18.05
CA TYR A 21 -9.45 6.58 19.38
C TYR A 21 -9.99 8.02 19.37
N LEU A 22 -9.51 8.86 18.45
CA LEU A 22 -10.03 10.22 18.23
C LEU A 22 -11.33 10.26 17.40
N GLY A 23 -11.86 9.10 16.98
CA GLY A 23 -13.03 8.99 16.11
C GLY A 23 -12.72 9.09 14.61
N LEU A 24 -11.42 9.11 14.24
CA LEU A 24 -10.94 9.19 12.86
C LEU A 24 -10.68 7.78 12.31
N ILE A 25 -11.75 7.01 12.13
CA ILE A 25 -11.69 5.59 11.79
C ILE A 25 -11.08 5.40 10.40
N ARG A 26 -11.51 6.16 9.39
CA ARG A 26 -11.00 6.04 8.02
C ARG A 26 -9.50 6.30 7.97
N GLN A 27 -9.06 7.37 8.63
CA GLN A 27 -7.64 7.73 8.69
C GLN A 27 -6.81 6.67 9.40
N GLY A 28 -7.34 6.14 10.51
CA GLY A 28 -6.69 5.07 11.27
C GLY A 28 -6.51 3.80 10.43
N ILE A 29 -7.56 3.35 9.74
CA ILE A 29 -7.50 2.16 8.87
C ILE A 29 -6.51 2.39 7.73
N GLN A 30 -6.52 3.56 7.08
CA GLN A 30 -5.61 3.86 5.97
C GLN A 30 -4.14 3.84 6.39
N LEU A 31 -3.81 4.43 7.55
CA LEU A 31 -2.45 4.39 8.09
C LEU A 31 -2.03 2.97 8.49
N MET A 32 -2.93 2.22 9.11
CA MET A 32 -2.67 0.85 9.54
C MET A 32 -2.45 -0.07 8.32
N LEU A 33 -3.30 0.04 7.30
CA LEU A 33 -3.14 -0.68 6.02
C LEU A 33 -1.82 -0.31 5.34
N LEU A 34 -1.47 0.97 5.27
CA LEU A 34 -0.21 1.40 4.65
C LEU A 34 1.01 0.80 5.38
N PHE A 35 1.02 0.89 6.71
CA PHE A 35 2.11 0.38 7.53
C PHE A 35 2.29 -1.14 7.35
N PHE A 36 1.21 -1.91 7.49
CA PHE A 36 1.28 -3.35 7.34
C PHE A 36 1.50 -3.81 5.89
N ALA A 37 0.98 -3.08 4.89
CA ALA A 37 1.24 -3.38 3.48
C ALA A 37 2.73 -3.24 3.16
N ILE A 38 3.40 -2.20 3.63
CA ILE A 38 4.84 -2.01 3.43
C ILE A 38 5.63 -3.11 4.13
N MET A 39 5.29 -3.44 5.38
CA MET A 39 5.93 -4.53 6.11
C MET A 39 5.75 -5.87 5.40
N PHE A 40 4.54 -6.15 4.91
CA PHE A 40 4.23 -7.36 4.15
C PHE A 40 4.98 -7.43 2.82
N MET A 41 5.03 -6.32 2.07
CA MET A 41 5.76 -6.25 0.80
C MET A 41 7.27 -6.40 1.01
N SER A 42 7.85 -5.73 2.02
CA SER A 42 9.26 -5.92 2.39
C SER A 42 9.56 -7.40 2.63
N ARG A 43 8.80 -8.01 3.54
CA ARG A 43 9.00 -9.41 3.97
C ARG A 43 8.77 -10.41 2.86
N SER A 44 7.77 -10.16 2.01
CA SER A 44 7.43 -11.05 0.92
C SER A 44 8.50 -10.96 -0.16
N PHE A 45 8.73 -9.78 -0.71
CA PHE A 45 9.58 -9.58 -1.87
C PHE A 45 11.09 -9.47 -1.55
N ASP A 46 11.48 -9.70 -0.30
CA ASP A 46 12.85 -9.51 0.21
C ASP A 46 13.36 -8.09 -0.09
N MET A 47 12.50 -7.09 0.10
CA MET A 47 12.78 -5.67 -0.14
C MET A 47 13.02 -4.93 1.16
N ASP A 48 14.10 -5.29 1.84
CA ASP A 48 14.46 -4.74 3.14
C ASP A 48 14.55 -3.20 3.13
N PHE A 49 14.87 -2.59 1.97
CA PHE A 49 14.91 -1.12 1.83
C PHE A 49 13.56 -0.44 2.11
N LEU A 50 12.42 -1.14 1.95
CA LEU A 50 11.10 -0.58 2.22
C LEU A 50 10.86 -0.37 3.72
N GLU A 51 11.57 -1.08 4.59
CA GLU A 51 11.39 -0.98 6.05
C GLU A 51 11.80 0.39 6.59
N ILE A 52 12.62 1.17 5.85
CA ILE A 52 12.96 2.55 6.22
C ILE A 52 11.72 3.46 6.26
N PHE A 53 10.67 3.13 5.51
CA PHE A 53 9.42 3.89 5.52
C PHE A 53 8.56 3.60 6.76
N LEU A 54 8.70 2.43 7.39
CA LEU A 54 7.93 2.05 8.58
C LEU A 54 8.10 3.05 9.73
N PRO A 55 9.33 3.38 10.21
CA PRO A 55 9.49 4.37 11.28
C PRO A 55 8.99 5.76 10.85
N ILE A 56 9.16 6.14 9.58
CA ILE A 56 8.68 7.43 9.05
C ILE A 56 7.14 7.53 9.17
N ILE A 57 6.43 6.50 8.71
CA ILE A 57 4.96 6.42 8.76
C ILE A 57 4.47 6.35 10.20
N TRP A 58 5.19 5.63 11.07
CA TRP A 58 4.86 5.53 12.49
C TRP A 58 5.02 6.88 13.21
N PHE A 59 6.13 7.58 13.01
CA PHE A 59 6.32 8.93 13.56
C PHE A 59 5.27 9.90 13.03
N TYR A 60 4.97 9.85 11.73
CA TYR A 60 3.87 10.63 11.16
C TYR A 60 2.55 10.37 11.90
N SER A 61 2.19 9.10 12.14
CA SER A 61 0.97 8.74 12.86
C SER A 61 0.94 9.35 14.27
N ILE A 62 2.04 9.28 15.03
CA ILE A 62 2.15 9.86 16.38
C ILE A 62 1.98 11.39 16.35
N PHE A 63 2.71 12.08 15.44
CA PHE A 63 2.64 13.53 15.35
C PHE A 63 1.26 14.02 14.90
N ASP A 64 0.63 13.31 13.98
CA ASP A 64 -0.70 13.64 13.48
C ASP A 64 -1.77 13.48 14.58
N VAL A 65 -1.74 12.38 15.34
CA VAL A 65 -2.61 12.19 16.52
C VAL A 65 -2.37 13.28 17.56
N ARG A 66 -1.10 13.60 17.86
CA ARG A 66 -0.76 14.65 18.83
C ARG A 66 -1.34 15.99 18.40
N SER A 67 -1.21 16.35 17.13
CA SER A 67 -1.75 17.60 16.58
C SER A 67 -3.28 17.63 16.65
N LYS A 68 -3.95 16.55 16.22
CA LYS A 68 -5.42 16.46 16.20
C LYS A 68 -6.03 16.39 17.60
N SER A 69 -5.37 15.75 18.56
CA SER A 69 -5.81 15.70 19.96
C SER A 69 -5.79 17.07 20.68
N LYS A 70 -5.05 18.04 20.13
CA LYS A 70 -4.99 19.42 20.68
C LYS A 70 -6.07 20.32 20.11
N LYS A 71 -6.66 19.99 18.96
CA LYS A 71 -7.75 20.78 18.37
C LYS A 71 -9.00 20.68 19.24
N GLU A 72 -9.71 21.80 19.38
CA GLU A 72 -10.95 21.87 20.15
C GLU A 72 -12.19 21.63 19.29
N ASP A 73 -12.06 21.83 17.97
CA ASP A 73 -13.12 21.60 16.98
C ASP A 73 -13.41 20.11 16.77
N PRO A 74 -14.65 19.76 16.37
CA PRO A 74 -14.97 18.40 15.95
C PRO A 74 -14.09 18.00 14.76
N LEU A 75 -13.35 16.90 14.93
CA LEU A 75 -12.51 16.34 13.89
C LEU A 75 -13.39 15.69 12.82
N VAL A 76 -13.17 16.03 11.55
CA VAL A 76 -13.85 15.41 10.41
C VAL A 76 -13.05 14.20 9.95
N ASP A 77 -13.69 13.02 9.93
CA ASP A 77 -13.10 11.78 9.43
C ASP A 77 -13.11 11.76 7.89
N ALA A 78 -12.18 12.50 7.31
CA ALA A 78 -11.89 12.52 5.87
C ALA A 78 -10.71 11.60 5.55
N ASP A 79 -10.59 11.18 4.30
CA ASP A 79 -9.45 10.38 3.84
C ASP A 79 -8.12 11.12 4.08
N LEU A 80 -7.04 10.38 4.34
CA LEU A 80 -5.69 10.94 4.35
C LEU A 80 -5.44 11.61 2.99
N PRO A 81 -4.76 12.77 2.94
CA PRO A 81 -4.42 13.41 1.67
C PRO A 81 -3.68 12.47 0.70
N LEU A 82 -2.85 11.58 1.24
CA LEU A 82 -2.11 10.57 0.50
C LEU A 82 -3.02 9.51 -0.17
N PHE A 83 -4.18 9.25 0.44
CA PHE A 83 -5.20 8.32 -0.07
C PHE A 83 -6.37 9.03 -0.76
N ALA A 84 -6.52 10.35 -0.63
CA ALA A 84 -7.55 11.12 -1.30
C ALA A 84 -7.44 11.02 -2.82
N ASP A 85 -6.22 11.02 -3.36
CA ASP A 85 -5.98 10.79 -4.80
C ASP A 85 -6.34 9.36 -5.21
N VAL A 86 -6.09 8.37 -4.35
CA VAL A 86 -6.46 6.96 -4.61
C VAL A 86 -7.97 6.75 -4.49
N ALA A 87 -8.64 7.42 -3.55
CA ALA A 87 -10.08 7.41 -3.37
C ALA A 87 -10.78 8.12 -4.54
N SER A 88 -10.21 9.21 -5.04
CA SER A 88 -10.66 9.85 -6.28
C SER A 88 -10.53 8.90 -7.47
N MET A 89 -9.46 8.08 -7.53
CA MET A 89 -9.33 7.03 -8.53
C MET A 89 -10.39 5.94 -8.37
N LYS A 90 -10.74 5.52 -7.14
CA LYS A 90 -11.82 4.56 -6.87
C LYS A 90 -13.19 5.09 -7.31
N TYR A 91 -13.45 6.39 -7.12
CA TYR A 91 -14.71 7.03 -7.51
C TYR A 91 -14.78 7.30 -9.03
N PHE A 92 -13.62 7.52 -9.66
CA PHE A 92 -13.50 7.79 -11.10
C PHE A 92 -13.34 6.54 -11.96
N SER A 93 -12.97 5.40 -11.35
CA SER A 93 -12.76 4.13 -12.06
C SER A 93 -13.97 3.21 -11.90
N ASN A 94 -14.59 2.87 -13.03
CA ASN A 94 -15.58 1.81 -13.24
C ASN A 94 -15.39 0.64 -12.26
N GLU A 95 -16.39 0.30 -11.44
CA GLU A 95 -16.29 -0.63 -10.29
C GLU A 95 -15.63 -1.97 -10.62
N ASN A 96 -15.77 -2.42 -11.87
CA ASN A 96 -15.12 -3.60 -12.44
C ASN A 96 -13.58 -3.58 -12.41
N LEU A 97 -12.94 -2.41 -12.30
CA LEU A 97 -11.47 -2.29 -12.31
C LEU A 97 -10.87 -2.59 -10.94
N VAL A 98 -11.48 -2.09 -9.86
CA VAL A 98 -10.97 -2.28 -8.50
C VAL A 98 -11.03 -3.76 -8.11
N GLU A 99 -12.14 -4.43 -8.43
CA GLU A 99 -12.31 -5.87 -8.21
C GLU A 99 -11.26 -6.68 -8.98
N LYS A 100 -10.97 -6.32 -10.23
CA LYS A 100 -9.91 -6.96 -11.03
C LYS A 100 -8.52 -6.77 -10.41
N TYR A 101 -8.21 -5.59 -9.89
CA TYR A 101 -6.92 -5.35 -9.21
C TYR A 101 -6.81 -6.13 -7.90
N ILE A 102 -7.88 -6.18 -7.10
CA ILE A 102 -7.91 -6.99 -5.87
C ILE A 102 -7.69 -8.47 -6.21
N ALA A 103 -8.37 -8.99 -7.23
CA ALA A 103 -8.20 -10.37 -7.70
C ALA A 103 -6.75 -10.64 -8.16
N TYR A 104 -6.16 -9.73 -8.94
CA TYR A 104 -4.76 -9.86 -9.38
C TYR A 104 -3.78 -9.89 -8.20
N ILE A 105 -3.96 -9.00 -7.22
CA ILE A 105 -3.14 -8.98 -5.99
C ILE A 105 -3.27 -10.32 -5.25
N LEU A 106 -4.48 -10.85 -5.11
CA LEU A 106 -4.74 -12.10 -4.40
C LEU A 106 -4.07 -13.30 -5.10
N ILE A 107 -4.19 -13.39 -6.42
CA ILE A 107 -3.55 -14.43 -7.24
C ILE A 107 -2.03 -14.35 -7.12
N LEU A 108 -1.47 -13.15 -7.26
CA LEU A 108 -0.03 -12.92 -7.17
C LEU A 108 0.49 -13.31 -5.77
N MET A 109 -0.24 -12.97 -4.71
CA MET A 109 0.08 -13.34 -3.33
C MET A 109 0.03 -14.87 -3.12
N GLY A 110 -0.96 -15.55 -3.70
CA GLY A 110 -1.09 -17.02 -3.64
C GLY A 110 0.06 -17.75 -4.35
N VAL A 111 0.39 -17.32 -5.58
CA VAL A 111 1.53 -17.87 -6.33
C VAL A 111 2.83 -17.64 -5.58
N PHE A 112 3.01 -16.44 -5.03
CA PHE A 112 4.20 -16.10 -4.25
C PHE A 112 4.35 -16.97 -2.99
N SER A 113 3.25 -17.18 -2.27
CA SER A 113 3.21 -18.07 -1.10
C SER A 113 3.54 -19.52 -1.48
N MET A 114 3.03 -20.01 -2.60
CA MET A 114 3.35 -21.35 -3.11
C MET A 114 4.84 -21.50 -3.44
N ILE A 115 5.46 -20.47 -4.02
CA ILE A 115 6.90 -20.50 -4.30
C ILE A 115 7.69 -20.59 -3.00
N ASN A 116 7.42 -19.72 -2.03
CA ASN A 116 8.17 -19.66 -0.78
C ASN A 116 8.00 -20.91 0.09
N ASN A 117 6.78 -21.40 0.23
CA ASN A 117 6.47 -22.47 1.17
C ASN A 117 6.64 -23.87 0.56
N PHE A 118 6.53 -24.00 -0.78
CA PHE A 118 6.56 -25.29 -1.44
C PHE A 118 7.75 -25.45 -2.41
N LEU A 119 7.95 -24.53 -3.35
CA LEU A 119 9.05 -24.68 -4.33
C LEU A 119 10.43 -24.53 -3.67
N ILE A 120 10.64 -23.50 -2.85
CA ILE A 120 11.96 -23.22 -2.26
C ILE A 120 12.48 -24.42 -1.44
N PRO A 121 11.69 -25.04 -0.52
CA PRO A 121 12.17 -26.20 0.25
C PRO A 121 12.49 -27.43 -0.60
N ILE A 122 11.73 -27.65 -1.68
CA ILE A 122 11.95 -28.78 -2.59
C ILE A 122 13.24 -28.55 -3.39
N LEU A 123 13.42 -27.34 -3.95
CA LEU A 123 14.62 -27.00 -4.71
C LEU A 123 15.87 -26.99 -3.82
N SER A 124 15.76 -26.60 -2.54
CA SER A 124 16.90 -26.56 -1.61
C SER A 124 17.50 -27.94 -1.32
N LYS A 125 16.80 -29.02 -1.67
CA LYS A 125 17.34 -30.38 -1.60
C LYS A 125 18.36 -30.68 -2.70
N TYR A 126 18.29 -29.97 -3.82
CA TYR A 126 19.10 -30.22 -5.02
C TYR A 126 20.08 -29.10 -5.32
N ILE A 127 19.71 -27.86 -5.01
CA ILE A 127 20.48 -26.66 -5.31
C ILE A 127 20.73 -25.94 -3.98
N ASP A 128 21.93 -25.39 -3.84
CA ASP A 128 22.30 -24.66 -2.63
C ASP A 128 21.36 -23.47 -2.39
N TYR A 129 20.99 -23.25 -1.12
CA TYR A 129 19.99 -22.25 -0.73
C TYR A 129 20.37 -20.84 -1.19
N TYR A 130 21.68 -20.57 -1.27
CA TYR A 130 22.23 -19.32 -1.78
C TYR A 130 21.73 -19.03 -3.20
N TYR A 131 21.97 -19.92 -4.18
CA TYR A 131 21.61 -19.66 -5.58
C TYR A 131 20.09 -19.53 -5.79
N ILE A 132 19.30 -20.30 -5.03
CA ILE A 132 17.84 -20.23 -5.09
C ILE A 132 17.35 -18.85 -4.64
N ARG A 133 17.91 -18.31 -3.55
CA ARG A 133 17.54 -17.00 -3.01
C ARG A 133 17.88 -15.87 -3.99
N TYR A 134 19.07 -15.89 -4.60
CA TYR A 134 19.43 -14.90 -5.63
C TYR A 134 18.52 -14.99 -6.86
N GLY A 135 18.21 -16.22 -7.31
CA GLY A 135 17.27 -16.44 -8.42
C GLY A 135 15.89 -15.83 -8.13
N LYS A 136 15.36 -16.04 -6.94
CA LYS A 136 14.09 -15.44 -6.49
C LYS A 136 14.13 -13.90 -6.57
N SER A 137 15.16 -13.26 -6.00
CA SER A 137 15.29 -11.81 -6.01
C SER A 137 15.39 -11.23 -7.44
N LEU A 138 16.05 -11.94 -8.36
CA LEU A 138 16.11 -11.55 -9.77
C LEU A 138 14.74 -11.59 -10.45
N VAL A 139 13.97 -12.68 -10.23
CA VAL A 139 12.62 -12.82 -10.80
C VAL A 139 11.69 -11.70 -10.31
N ILE A 140 11.73 -11.39 -9.01
CA ILE A 140 10.95 -10.30 -8.41
C ILE A 140 11.32 -8.95 -9.04
N SER A 141 12.61 -8.68 -9.18
CA SER A 141 13.10 -7.44 -9.78
C SER A 141 12.62 -7.28 -11.23
N ILE A 142 12.71 -8.34 -12.04
CA ILE A 142 12.22 -8.34 -13.43
C ILE A 142 10.71 -8.11 -13.50
N LEU A 143 9.93 -8.74 -12.62
CA LEU A 143 8.47 -8.55 -12.53
C LEU A 143 8.10 -7.09 -12.22
N LEU A 144 8.82 -6.44 -11.32
CA LEU A 144 8.53 -5.06 -10.96
C LEU A 144 8.94 -4.06 -12.04
N ILE A 145 10.11 -4.26 -12.64
CA ILE A 145 10.56 -3.42 -13.75
C ILE A 145 9.58 -3.52 -14.91
N SER A 146 9.17 -4.73 -15.29
CA SER A 146 8.20 -4.94 -16.37
C SER A 146 6.83 -4.34 -16.04
N THR A 147 6.34 -4.51 -14.80
CA THR A 147 5.10 -3.88 -14.33
C THR A 147 5.18 -2.35 -14.36
N GLY A 148 6.28 -1.77 -13.89
CA GLY A 148 6.51 -0.32 -13.91
C GLY A 148 6.52 0.25 -15.33
N ILE A 149 7.22 -0.41 -16.26
CA ILE A 149 7.25 -0.02 -17.68
C ILE A 149 5.85 -0.13 -18.31
N TYR A 150 5.12 -1.20 -18.01
CA TYR A 150 3.75 -1.40 -18.50
C TYR A 150 2.81 -0.28 -18.03
N MET A 151 2.87 0.11 -16.75
CA MET A 151 2.06 1.20 -16.21
C MET A 151 2.35 2.55 -16.88
N ILE A 152 3.63 2.85 -17.17
CA ILE A 152 4.02 4.08 -17.87
C ILE A 152 3.46 4.10 -19.30
N LYS A 153 3.54 2.98 -20.02
CA LYS A 153 3.00 2.87 -21.40
C LYS A 153 1.49 3.03 -21.44
N ASN A 154 0.76 2.46 -20.47
CA ASN A 154 -0.70 2.51 -20.45
C ASN A 154 -1.24 3.93 -20.16
N LYS A 155 -0.54 4.75 -19.37
CA LYS A 155 -0.87 6.18 -19.20
C LYS A 155 -0.77 6.97 -20.52
N LYS A 156 0.24 6.69 -21.36
CA LYS A 156 0.40 7.36 -22.67
C LYS A 156 -0.69 6.98 -23.68
N LEU A 157 -1.23 5.75 -23.60
CA LEU A 157 -2.32 5.30 -24.47
C LEU A 157 -3.66 5.96 -24.14
N LYS A 158 -3.97 6.15 -22.84
CA LYS A 158 -5.19 6.87 -22.42
C LYS A 158 -5.17 8.35 -22.79
N LEU A 159 -4.01 9.01 -22.72
CA LEU A 159 -3.87 10.42 -23.13
C LEU A 159 -4.10 10.59 -24.65
N LYS A 160 -3.45 9.76 -25.49
CA LYS A 160 -3.68 9.78 -26.95
C LYS A 160 -5.11 9.43 -27.37
N SER A 161 -5.83 8.64 -26.58
CA SER A 161 -7.23 8.31 -26.85
C SER A 161 -8.19 9.42 -26.41
N GLY A 162 -7.85 10.18 -25.35
CA GLY A 162 -8.62 11.36 -24.93
C GLY A 162 -8.48 12.53 -25.91
N ASP A 163 -7.27 12.77 -26.43
CA ASP A 163 -7.02 13.81 -27.43
C ASP A 163 -7.79 13.55 -28.75
N LYS A 164 -7.98 12.29 -29.14
CA LYS A 164 -8.78 11.91 -30.32
C LYS A 164 -10.29 12.05 -30.11
N VAL A 165 -10.78 12.02 -28.86
CA VAL A 165 -12.21 12.18 -28.55
C VAL A 165 -12.56 13.67 -28.40
N CYS A 166 -11.61 14.51 -27.99
CA CYS A 166 -11.78 15.97 -27.95
C CYS A 166 -11.57 16.67 -29.29
N ASN A 167 -11.10 15.95 -30.32
CA ASN A 167 -11.03 16.46 -31.69
C ASN A 167 -11.84 15.56 -32.65
N PRO A 168 -13.18 15.53 -32.54
CA PRO A 168 -13.99 15.07 -33.66
C PRO A 168 -14.01 16.21 -34.69
N GLU A 169 -13.61 15.90 -35.92
CA GLU A 169 -13.71 16.75 -37.12
C GLU A 169 -12.52 17.70 -37.40
N GLU A 170 -11.59 17.19 -38.21
CA GLU A 170 -11.36 17.77 -39.55
C GLU A 170 -11.90 16.80 -40.61
#